data_AF-A0A6G3MK59-F1
#
_entry.id   AF-A0A6G3MK59-F1
#
_cell.length_a   1.000
_cell.length_b   1.000
_cell.length_c   1.000
_cell.angle_alpha   90.00
_cell.angle_beta   90.00
_cell.angle_gamma   90.00
#
_symmetry.space_group_name_H-M   'P 1'
#
loop_
_entity.id
_entity.type
_entity.pdbx_description
1 polymer ?
#
loop_
_entity_poly.entity_id
_entity_poly.type
_entity_poly.pdbx_seq_one_letter_code
_entity_poly.pdbx_strand_id
1 'polypeptide(L)'
;IFNHYKFIVQKLILLELRFPEKFISKALTPYWVLSYLKYRYDTEINDSKRSIIKQITEKDHSTSDRMILRVSNLNPSTSHCLLYEKIIELTDGHYPILVSVDRELSHLIDSNIIKLYNKLIICNATITEGRDFAGDPIEAYDKIILSIFYNCTRPAHSYTKLGLANPPYPFSVPLKSVKPLKNVGAIHVKVVEVYEPECCEDFEDGHFI
;
A
#
# COMPACT_ATOMS: atom_id res chain seq x y z
N ILE A 1 -1.50 22.20 -1.01
CA ILE A 1 -2.35 22.36 -2.24
C ILE A 1 -1.83 21.53 -3.42
N PHE A 2 -0.57 21.71 -3.86
CA PHE A 2 -0.01 21.03 -5.04
C PHE A 2 -0.21 19.51 -5.05
N ASN A 3 0.07 18.85 -3.92
CA ASN A 3 -0.12 17.41 -3.77
C ASN A 3 -1.58 16.96 -4.00
N HIS A 4 -2.55 17.63 -3.38
CA HIS A 4 -3.96 17.29 -3.60
C HIS A 4 -4.42 17.57 -5.03
N TYR A 5 -3.94 18.66 -5.64
CA TYR A 5 -4.21 18.96 -7.05
C TYR A 5 -3.75 17.81 -7.95
N LYS A 6 -2.51 17.31 -7.79
CA LYS A 6 -1.96 16.15 -8.52
C LYS A 6 -2.93 14.97 -8.48
N PHE A 7 -3.36 14.54 -7.30
CA PHE A 7 -4.21 13.35 -7.17
C PHE A 7 -5.67 13.56 -7.57
N ILE A 8 -6.21 14.78 -7.42
CA ILE A 8 -7.55 15.12 -7.91
C ILE A 8 -7.58 15.07 -9.44
N VAL A 9 -6.62 15.73 -10.10
CA VAL A 9 -6.52 15.73 -11.57
C VAL A 9 -6.36 14.30 -12.09
N GLN A 10 -5.45 13.52 -11.49
CA GLN A 10 -5.29 12.10 -11.85
C GLN A 10 -6.58 11.30 -11.67
N LYS A 11 -7.32 11.51 -10.59
CA LYS A 11 -8.61 10.84 -10.37
C LYS A 11 -9.61 11.17 -11.48
N LEU A 12 -9.71 12.45 -11.86
CA LEU A 12 -10.64 12.91 -12.89
C LEU A 12 -10.25 12.38 -14.28
N ILE A 13 -8.97 12.44 -14.65
CA ILE A 13 -8.46 11.86 -15.90
C ILE A 13 -8.78 10.37 -15.97
N LEU A 14 -8.48 9.61 -14.90
CA LEU A 14 -8.74 8.17 -14.87
C LEU A 14 -10.25 7.85 -14.94
N LEU A 15 -11.11 8.74 -14.45
CA LEU A 15 -12.56 8.60 -14.55
C LEU A 15 -13.02 8.76 -16.00
N GLU A 16 -12.53 9.79 -16.70
CA GLU A 16 -12.85 10.02 -18.12
C GLU A 16 -12.34 8.88 -19.00
N LEU A 17 -11.09 8.46 -18.81
CA LEU A 17 -10.49 7.36 -19.57
C LEU A 17 -11.25 6.04 -19.41
N ARG A 18 -11.79 5.79 -18.21
CA ARG A 18 -12.51 4.55 -17.92
C ARG A 18 -13.94 4.55 -18.43
N PHE A 19 -14.59 5.72 -18.43
CA PHE A 19 -16.01 5.86 -18.78
C PHE A 19 -16.20 7.04 -19.76
N PRO A 20 -15.61 6.97 -20.96
CA PRO A 20 -15.59 8.09 -21.90
C PRO A 20 -17.01 8.51 -22.31
N GLU A 21 -17.91 7.56 -22.56
CA GLU A 21 -19.29 7.83 -22.95
C GLU A 21 -20.06 8.72 -21.97
N LYS A 22 -19.72 8.65 -20.68
CA LYS A 22 -20.42 9.39 -19.62
C LYS A 22 -19.72 10.70 -19.26
N PHE A 23 -18.39 10.71 -19.27
CA PHE A 23 -17.60 11.74 -18.60
C PHE A 23 -16.65 12.53 -19.50
N ILE A 24 -16.52 12.20 -20.79
CA ILE A 24 -15.61 12.92 -21.69
C ILE A 24 -15.88 14.43 -21.66
N SER A 25 -14.84 15.22 -21.38
CA SER A 25 -14.90 16.69 -21.24
C SER A 25 -15.87 17.22 -20.18
N LYS A 26 -16.37 16.36 -19.28
CA LYS A 26 -17.31 16.72 -18.21
C LYS A 26 -16.70 16.57 -16.82
N ALA A 27 -15.73 15.69 -16.63
CA ALA A 27 -15.15 15.43 -15.31
C ALA A 27 -13.92 16.31 -15.05
N LEU A 28 -13.00 16.44 -16.00
CA LEU A 28 -11.81 17.27 -15.88
C LEU A 28 -12.14 18.72 -16.23
N THR A 29 -12.84 19.40 -15.33
CA THR A 29 -13.12 20.84 -15.44
C THR A 29 -12.53 21.59 -14.25
N PRO A 30 -12.15 22.88 -14.40
CA PRO A 30 -11.68 23.70 -13.27
C PRO A 30 -12.69 23.73 -12.12
N TYR A 31 -13.99 23.71 -12.44
CA TYR A 31 -15.06 23.62 -11.46
C TYR A 31 -14.96 22.37 -10.58
N TRP A 32 -14.82 21.18 -11.18
CA TRP A 32 -14.70 19.94 -10.42
C TRP A 32 -13.40 19.87 -9.63
N VAL A 33 -12.30 20.35 -10.20
CA VAL A 33 -11.01 20.40 -9.51
C VAL A 33 -11.11 21.28 -8.26
N LEU A 34 -11.66 22.49 -8.40
CA LEU A 34 -11.85 23.42 -7.27
C LEU A 34 -12.83 22.87 -6.23
N SER A 35 -13.92 22.23 -6.69
CA SER A 35 -14.90 21.60 -5.81
C SER A 35 -14.28 20.46 -4.99
N TYR A 36 -13.43 19.64 -5.59
CA TYR A 36 -12.71 18.58 -4.87
C TYR A 36 -11.62 19.13 -3.95
N LEU A 37 -10.96 20.24 -4.30
CA LEU A 37 -10.01 20.90 -3.40
C LEU A 37 -10.72 21.46 -2.17
N LYS A 38 -11.86 22.14 -2.35
CA LYS A 38 -12.71 22.59 -1.25
C LYS A 38 -13.18 21.42 -0.40
N TYR A 39 -13.68 20.36 -1.01
CA TYR A 39 -14.11 19.16 -0.29
C TYR A 39 -12.98 18.58 0.58
N ARG A 40 -11.76 18.48 0.05
CA ARG A 40 -10.61 17.99 0.82
C ARG A 40 -10.28 18.91 1.99
N TYR A 41 -10.29 20.23 1.75
CA TYR A 41 -10.10 21.20 2.81
C TYR A 41 -11.14 21.03 3.92
N ASP A 42 -12.43 20.95 3.57
CA ASP A 42 -13.50 20.74 4.53
C ASP A 42 -13.31 19.42 5.31
N THR A 43 -12.96 18.32 4.63
CA THR A 43 -12.78 17.04 5.32
C THR A 43 -11.53 16.96 6.19
N GLU A 44 -10.42 17.54 5.74
CA GLU A 44 -9.15 17.38 6.43
C GLU A 44 -8.95 18.43 7.52
N ILE A 45 -9.38 19.67 7.25
CA ILE A 45 -9.20 20.81 8.15
C ILE A 45 -10.41 20.99 9.06
N ASN A 46 -11.63 21.08 8.51
CA ASN A 46 -12.82 21.33 9.34
C ASN A 46 -13.26 20.07 10.09
N ASP A 47 -13.38 18.93 9.40
CA ASP A 47 -13.81 17.67 10.01
C ASP A 47 -12.65 16.90 10.69
N SER A 48 -11.39 17.32 10.51
CA SER A 48 -10.21 16.63 11.03
C SER A 48 -10.13 15.14 10.64
N LYS A 49 -10.70 14.74 9.49
CA LYS A 49 -10.65 13.37 8.98
C LYS A 49 -9.35 13.14 8.22
N ARG A 50 -8.44 12.42 8.86
CA ARG A 50 -7.11 12.12 8.34
C ARG A 50 -7.14 10.88 7.44
N SER A 51 -6.35 10.94 6.36
CA SER A 51 -6.13 9.82 5.45
C SER A 51 -5.23 8.75 6.08
N ILE A 52 -5.24 7.51 5.57
CA ILE A 52 -4.48 6.42 6.21
C ILE A 52 -2.98 6.69 6.19
N ILE A 53 -2.44 7.25 5.09
CA ILE A 53 -1.02 7.60 5.02
C ILE A 53 -0.73 8.71 6.04
N LYS A 54 -1.61 9.69 6.19
CA LYS A 54 -1.46 10.74 7.21
C LYS A 54 -1.44 10.19 8.62
N GLN A 55 -2.34 9.26 8.94
CA GLN A 55 -2.34 8.61 10.25
C GLN A 55 -1.07 7.77 10.48
N ILE A 56 -0.56 7.10 9.45
CA ILE A 56 0.69 6.32 9.52
C ILE A 56 1.90 7.24 9.76
N THR A 57 2.02 8.35 9.02
CA THR A 57 3.17 9.27 9.14
C THR A 57 3.14 10.06 10.46
N GLU A 58 1.95 10.29 11.03
CA GLU A 58 1.76 10.87 12.35
C GLU A 58 1.89 9.84 13.49
N LYS A 59 2.08 8.54 13.16
CA LYS A 59 2.16 7.39 14.09
C LYS A 59 0.87 7.10 14.89
N ASP A 60 -0.27 7.56 14.39
CA ASP A 60 -1.58 7.35 14.99
C ASP A 60 -2.25 6.04 14.53
N HIS A 61 -1.68 5.34 13.54
CA HIS A 61 -2.24 4.10 13.03
C HIS A 61 -1.16 3.06 12.71
N SER A 62 -1.48 1.79 12.92
CA SER A 62 -0.59 0.68 12.59
C SER A 62 -0.50 0.48 11.08
N THR A 63 0.69 0.14 10.61
CA THR A 63 0.96 -0.29 9.22
C THR A 63 0.61 -1.77 9.00
N SER A 64 0.32 -2.50 10.08
CA SER A 64 -0.07 -3.92 9.98
C SER A 64 -1.49 -4.13 9.49
N ASP A 65 -2.36 -3.13 9.68
CA ASP A 65 -3.75 -3.23 9.28
C ASP A 65 -3.92 -3.26 7.77
N ARG A 66 -5.01 -3.87 7.34
CA ARG A 66 -5.36 -4.01 5.94
C ARG A 66 -5.70 -2.64 5.34
N MET A 67 -4.98 -2.25 4.30
CA MET A 67 -5.21 -1.01 3.56
C MET A 67 -5.20 -1.24 2.05
N ILE A 68 -5.83 -0.33 1.33
CA ILE A 68 -5.85 -0.33 -0.13
C ILE A 68 -5.17 0.94 -0.61
N LEU A 69 -4.04 0.73 -1.29
CA LEU A 69 -3.26 1.80 -1.89
C LEU A 69 -3.22 1.61 -3.41
N ARG A 70 -2.92 2.68 -4.13
CA ARG A 70 -2.78 2.68 -5.58
C ARG A 70 -1.35 3.00 -5.97
N VAL A 71 -0.84 2.31 -6.98
CA VAL A 71 0.46 2.63 -7.59
C VAL A 71 0.39 3.99 -8.27
N SER A 72 1.19 4.96 -7.81
CA SER A 72 1.26 6.31 -8.38
C SER A 72 2.55 6.58 -9.14
N ASN A 73 3.65 5.90 -8.82
CA ASN A 73 4.88 5.89 -9.60
C ASN A 73 5.61 4.55 -9.42
N LEU A 74 6.08 3.95 -10.51
CA LEU A 74 6.82 2.69 -10.47
C LEU A 74 8.34 2.87 -10.31
N ASN A 75 8.87 4.05 -10.63
CA ASN A 75 10.29 4.37 -10.50
C ASN A 75 10.42 5.81 -9.96
N PRO A 76 10.16 6.03 -8.66
CA PRO A 76 10.40 7.32 -8.03
C PRO A 76 11.90 7.66 -8.06
N SER A 77 12.23 8.90 -8.43
CA SER A 77 13.60 9.40 -8.36
C SER A 77 13.92 9.75 -6.90
N THR A 78 14.47 8.79 -6.15
CA THR A 78 14.92 8.97 -4.76
C THR A 78 16.32 8.36 -4.58
N SER A 79 17.10 8.92 -3.66
CA SER A 79 18.41 8.39 -3.24
C SER A 79 18.30 6.97 -2.67
N HIS A 80 17.14 6.62 -2.13
CA HIS A 80 16.86 5.31 -1.53
C HIS A 80 16.90 4.16 -2.54
N CYS A 81 16.79 4.43 -3.84
CA CYS A 81 16.88 3.41 -4.89
C CYS A 81 18.22 2.65 -4.92
N LEU A 82 19.25 3.15 -4.22
CA LEU A 82 20.54 2.48 -4.09
C LEU A 82 20.57 1.44 -2.95
N LEU A 83 19.66 1.53 -1.99
CA LEU A 83 19.66 0.69 -0.77
C LEU A 83 18.70 -0.49 -0.88
N TYR A 84 17.71 -0.41 -1.76
CA TYR A 84 16.64 -1.40 -1.89
C TYR A 84 16.63 -1.99 -3.31
N GLU A 85 16.23 -3.26 -3.43
CA GLU A 85 16.08 -3.92 -4.74
C GLU A 85 15.15 -3.12 -5.66
N LYS A 86 14.02 -2.64 -5.11
CA LYS A 86 13.03 -1.85 -5.84
C LYS A 86 12.20 -1.00 -4.90
N ILE A 87 12.01 0.27 -5.26
CA ILE A 87 11.11 1.21 -4.58
C ILE A 87 10.03 1.67 -5.56
N ILE A 88 8.81 1.76 -5.07
CA ILE A 88 7.66 2.33 -5.78
C ILE A 88 6.97 3.40 -4.93
N GLU A 89 6.21 4.28 -5.56
CA GLU A 89 5.32 5.24 -4.89
C GLU A 89 3.90 4.68 -4.88
N LEU A 90 3.33 4.54 -3.68
CA LEU A 90 1.91 4.23 -3.50
C LEU A 90 1.16 5.43 -2.95
N THR A 91 -0.15 5.49 -3.18
CA THR A 91 -1.01 6.56 -2.67
C THR A 91 -2.35 6.02 -2.16
N ASP A 92 -2.85 6.62 -1.08
CA ASP A 92 -4.23 6.45 -0.61
C ASP A 92 -5.22 7.43 -1.28
N GLY A 93 -4.73 8.17 -2.28
CA GLY A 93 -5.45 9.21 -3.00
C GLY A 93 -5.28 10.60 -2.39
N HIS A 94 -4.80 10.74 -1.15
CA HIS A 94 -4.52 12.02 -0.52
C HIS A 94 -3.03 12.33 -0.56
N TYR A 95 -2.20 11.38 -0.12
CA TYR A 95 -0.75 11.54 -0.04
C TYR A 95 -0.03 10.39 -0.72
N PRO A 96 1.20 10.61 -1.20
CA PRO A 96 2.09 9.53 -1.62
C PRO A 96 2.90 9.00 -0.43
N ILE A 97 3.36 7.76 -0.54
CA ILE A 97 4.35 7.16 0.35
C ILE A 97 5.29 6.27 -0.45
N LEU A 98 6.57 6.30 -0.10
CA LEU A 98 7.57 5.41 -0.68
C LEU A 98 7.46 4.02 -0.07
N VAL A 99 7.54 3.02 -0.93
CA VAL A 99 7.37 1.62 -0.56
C VAL A 99 8.47 0.78 -1.18
N SER A 100 9.26 0.12 -0.34
CA SER A 100 10.16 -0.96 -0.75
C SER A 100 9.37 -2.25 -0.94
N VAL A 101 9.68 -2.95 -2.01
CA VAL A 101 9.04 -4.21 -2.35
C VAL A 101 10.04 -5.34 -2.30
N ASP A 102 9.55 -6.53 -2.00
CA ASP A 102 10.36 -7.73 -2.03
C ASP A 102 10.64 -8.23 -3.46
N ARG A 103 11.60 -9.15 -3.60
CA ARG A 103 11.99 -9.75 -4.89
C ARG A 103 10.82 -10.25 -5.74
N GLU A 104 9.81 -10.87 -5.13
CA GLU A 104 8.67 -11.45 -5.85
C GLU A 104 7.75 -10.36 -6.41
N LEU A 105 7.47 -9.32 -5.63
CA LEU A 105 6.75 -8.14 -6.11
C LEU A 105 7.56 -7.36 -7.15
N SER A 106 8.88 -7.27 -6.99
CA SER A 106 9.77 -6.66 -7.99
C SER A 106 9.63 -7.37 -9.34
N HIS A 107 9.69 -8.70 -9.37
CA HIS A 107 9.46 -9.48 -10.59
C HIS A 107 8.09 -9.23 -11.22
N LEU A 108 7.03 -9.07 -10.41
CA LEU A 108 5.70 -8.74 -10.93
C LEU A 108 5.62 -7.33 -11.54
N ILE A 109 6.37 -6.38 -11.00
CA ILE A 109 6.48 -5.02 -11.54
C ILE A 109 7.26 -5.06 -12.86
N ASP A 110 8.42 -5.71 -12.87
CA ASP A 110 9.28 -5.80 -14.05
C ASP A 110 8.61 -6.61 -15.19
N SER A 111 7.78 -7.60 -14.84
CA SER A 111 6.95 -8.36 -15.80
C SER A 111 5.69 -7.61 -16.23
N ASN A 112 5.51 -6.34 -15.85
CA ASN A 112 4.32 -5.53 -16.13
C ASN A 112 2.99 -6.14 -15.65
N ILE A 113 3.01 -6.98 -14.62
CA ILE A 113 1.79 -7.49 -13.99
C ILE A 113 1.21 -6.43 -13.05
N ILE A 114 2.06 -5.81 -12.23
CA ILE A 114 1.70 -4.63 -11.43
C ILE A 114 2.02 -3.38 -12.25
N LYS A 115 0.98 -2.65 -12.65
CA LYS A 115 1.11 -1.45 -13.50
C LYS A 115 0.75 -0.18 -12.74
N LEU A 116 1.09 0.96 -13.34
CA LEU A 116 0.67 2.28 -12.89
C LEU A 116 -0.86 2.30 -12.69
N TYR A 117 -1.32 2.95 -11.62
CA TYR A 117 -2.71 3.07 -11.23
C TYR A 117 -3.43 1.79 -10.80
N ASN A 118 -2.74 0.65 -10.76
CA ASN A 118 -3.29 -0.56 -10.13
C ASN A 118 -3.53 -0.31 -8.64
N LYS A 119 -4.62 -0.88 -8.12
CA LYS A 119 -4.90 -0.87 -6.69
C LYS A 119 -4.39 -2.16 -6.10
N LEU A 120 -3.73 -2.06 -4.96
CA LEU A 120 -3.19 -3.17 -4.20
C LEU A 120 -3.87 -3.17 -2.84
N ILE A 121 -4.29 -4.35 -2.40
CA ILE A 121 -4.66 -4.60 -1.01
C ILE A 121 -3.41 -5.12 -0.30
N ILE A 122 -3.08 -4.49 0.82
CA ILE A 122 -1.85 -4.71 1.59
C ILE A 122 -2.26 -4.96 3.03
N CYS A 123 -1.63 -5.95 3.68
CA CYS A 123 -1.67 -6.13 5.13
C CYS A 123 -0.24 -6.35 5.65
N ASN A 124 -0.05 -6.26 6.97
CA ASN A 124 1.24 -6.52 7.62
C ASN A 124 2.40 -5.76 6.96
N ALA A 125 2.18 -4.51 6.54
CA ALA A 125 3.27 -3.65 6.08
C ALA A 125 4.11 -3.23 7.30
N THR A 126 5.38 -2.94 7.06
CA THR A 126 6.32 -2.56 8.12
C THR A 126 7.02 -1.26 7.78
N ILE A 127 7.37 -0.44 8.76
CA ILE A 127 8.19 0.75 8.55
C ILE A 127 9.67 0.33 8.57
N THR A 128 10.34 0.43 7.43
CA THR A 128 11.77 0.09 7.30
C THR A 128 12.65 1.26 7.67
N GLU A 129 12.29 2.46 7.21
CA GLU A 129 13.01 3.70 7.52
C GLU A 129 12.06 4.75 8.08
N GLY A 130 12.61 5.66 8.89
CA GLY A 130 11.85 6.77 9.46
C GLY A 130 10.98 6.40 10.65
N ARG A 131 11.29 5.30 11.36
CA ARG A 131 10.54 4.90 12.58
C ARG A 131 10.50 5.99 13.65
N ASP A 132 11.51 6.84 13.69
CA ASP A 132 11.59 7.94 14.66
C ASP A 132 10.87 9.20 14.20
N PHE A 133 10.67 9.36 12.87
CA PHE A 133 9.99 10.52 12.32
C PHE A 133 8.47 10.44 12.57
N ALA A 134 7.90 11.51 13.09
CA ALA A 134 6.45 11.72 13.17
C ALA A 134 6.14 13.12 12.63
N GLY A 135 5.24 13.24 11.66
CA GLY A 135 4.93 14.55 11.08
C GLY A 135 4.04 14.50 9.84
N ASP A 136 3.97 15.64 9.16
CA ASP A 136 3.16 15.81 7.96
C ASP A 136 3.63 14.86 6.84
N PRO A 137 2.71 14.24 6.08
CA PRO A 137 3.07 13.30 5.01
C PRO A 137 3.99 13.88 3.94
N ILE A 138 3.91 15.18 3.67
CA ILE A 138 4.71 15.83 2.63
C ILE A 138 6.18 15.87 3.07
N GLU A 139 6.42 16.17 4.35
CA GLU A 139 7.77 16.17 4.92
C GLU A 139 8.29 14.74 5.16
N ALA A 140 7.37 13.81 5.42
CA ALA A 140 7.68 12.40 5.62
C ALA A 140 8.07 11.67 4.34
N TYR A 141 7.75 12.21 3.17
CA TYR A 141 7.78 11.46 1.90
C TYR A 141 9.12 10.78 1.60
N ASP A 142 10.24 11.46 1.84
CA ASP A 142 11.60 10.92 1.63
C ASP A 142 12.25 10.40 2.92
N LYS A 143 11.52 10.44 4.04
CA LYS A 143 12.01 10.04 5.38
C LYS A 143 11.44 8.69 5.83
N ILE A 144 10.20 8.39 5.44
CA ILE A 144 9.49 7.16 5.81
C ILE A 144 9.39 6.26 4.59
N ILE A 145 9.89 5.03 4.73
CA ILE A 145 9.73 3.97 3.73
C ILE A 145 8.97 2.81 4.36
N LEU A 146 7.86 2.43 3.74
CA LEU A 146 7.16 1.19 4.09
C LEU A 146 7.76 0.02 3.32
N SER A 147 7.81 -1.17 3.92
CA SER A 147 8.05 -2.42 3.22
C SER A 147 6.77 -3.22 3.11
N ILE A 148 6.51 -3.72 1.90
CA ILE A 148 5.41 -4.64 1.62
C ILE A 148 5.95 -5.96 1.07
N PHE A 149 5.26 -7.03 1.44
CA PHE A 149 5.65 -8.39 1.07
C PHE A 149 4.63 -9.02 0.14
N TYR A 150 5.10 -9.88 -0.76
CA TYR A 150 4.27 -10.60 -1.72
C TYR A 150 3.14 -11.37 -1.06
N ASN A 151 3.43 -12.12 0.01
CA ASN A 151 2.45 -12.94 0.72
C ASN A 151 1.33 -12.11 1.38
N CYS A 152 1.60 -10.83 1.64
CA CYS A 152 0.67 -9.91 2.28
C CYS A 152 0.11 -8.85 1.32
N THR A 153 0.35 -9.00 0.00
CA THR A 153 -0.12 -8.05 -1.03
C THR A 153 -0.88 -8.78 -2.12
N ARG A 154 -2.05 -8.27 -2.53
CA ARG A 154 -2.84 -8.81 -3.64
C ARG A 154 -3.41 -7.67 -4.50
N PRO A 155 -3.77 -7.93 -5.77
CA PRO A 155 -4.50 -6.94 -6.56
C PRO A 155 -5.87 -6.67 -5.94
N ALA A 156 -6.23 -5.39 -5.83
CA ALA A 156 -7.56 -4.95 -5.43
C ALA A 156 -8.39 -4.56 -6.65
N HIS A 157 -9.71 -4.73 -6.56
CA HIS A 157 -10.58 -4.31 -7.65
C HIS A 157 -10.46 -2.80 -7.89
N SER A 158 -10.51 -2.41 -9.15
CA SER A 158 -10.40 -1.02 -9.58
C SER A 158 -11.47 -0.07 -9.00
N TYR A 159 -12.63 -0.56 -8.54
CA TYR A 159 -13.66 0.26 -7.88
C TYR A 159 -13.47 0.36 -6.37
N THR A 160 -12.59 -0.45 -5.77
CA THR A 160 -12.46 -0.49 -4.30
C THR A 160 -11.95 0.85 -3.77
N LYS A 161 -12.53 1.33 -2.67
CA LYS A 161 -12.15 2.59 -2.03
C LYS A 161 -10.69 2.52 -1.55
N LEU A 162 -9.93 3.60 -1.77
CA LEU A 162 -8.57 3.72 -1.23
C LEU A 162 -8.62 4.09 0.26
N GLY A 163 -7.58 3.72 0.99
CA GLY A 163 -7.46 3.94 2.43
C GLY A 163 -7.58 2.66 3.24
N LEU A 164 -7.93 2.79 4.52
CA LEU A 164 -8.15 1.65 5.40
C LEU A 164 -9.26 0.73 4.86
N ALA A 165 -8.99 -0.57 4.85
CA ALA A 165 -9.94 -1.58 4.37
C ALA A 165 -10.69 -2.19 5.55
N ASN A 166 -11.99 -2.41 5.36
CA ASN A 166 -12.80 -3.16 6.31
C ASN A 166 -13.04 -4.58 5.77
N PRO A 167 -12.85 -5.62 6.57
CA PRO A 167 -12.31 -5.59 7.94
C PRO A 167 -10.79 -5.33 8.00
N PRO A 168 -10.25 -4.81 9.13
CA PRO A 168 -8.85 -4.40 9.26
C PRO A 168 -7.86 -5.57 9.38
N TYR A 169 -8.32 -6.77 9.75
CA TYR A 169 -7.46 -7.94 9.93
C TYR A 169 -6.88 -8.47 8.60
N PRO A 170 -5.81 -9.29 8.60
CA PRO A 170 -5.20 -9.82 7.38
C PRO A 170 -6.17 -10.61 6.50
N PHE A 171 -5.98 -10.58 5.18
CA PHE A 171 -6.78 -11.39 4.26
C PHE A 171 -6.21 -12.80 4.17
N SER A 172 -7.10 -13.78 4.03
CA SER A 172 -6.70 -15.18 3.85
C SER A 172 -6.13 -15.38 2.44
N VAL A 173 -5.00 -16.07 2.35
CA VAL A 173 -4.40 -16.49 1.08
C VAL A 173 -4.41 -18.01 0.97
N PRO A 174 -4.59 -18.56 -0.25
CA PRO A 174 -4.50 -19.99 -0.45
C PRO A 174 -3.03 -20.43 -0.34
N LEU A 175 -2.79 -21.57 0.31
CA LEU A 175 -1.44 -22.10 0.56
C LEU A 175 -0.62 -22.25 -0.73
N LYS A 176 -1.26 -22.64 -1.85
CA LYS A 176 -0.63 -22.73 -3.18
C LYS A 176 -0.02 -21.42 -3.70
N SER A 177 -0.45 -20.27 -3.17
CA SER A 177 0.04 -18.95 -3.55
C SER A 177 1.14 -18.43 -2.62
N VAL A 178 1.38 -19.10 -1.50
CA VAL A 178 2.37 -18.67 -0.50
C VAL A 178 3.77 -18.94 -1.04
N LYS A 179 4.62 -17.91 -0.98
CA LYS A 179 6.05 -18.03 -1.27
C LYS A 179 6.81 -18.35 0.01
N PRO A 180 7.84 -19.23 -0.04
CA PRO A 180 8.60 -19.65 1.14
C PRO A 180 9.37 -18.49 1.77
N LEU A 181 9.78 -18.66 3.03
CA LEU A 181 10.65 -17.73 3.79
C LEU A 181 10.07 -16.33 4.03
N LYS A 182 8.77 -16.13 3.86
CA LYS A 182 8.12 -14.84 4.05
C LYS A 182 6.86 -14.96 4.87
N ASN A 183 6.62 -13.96 5.73
CA ASN A 183 5.46 -13.91 6.60
C ASN A 183 4.16 -13.93 5.80
N VAL A 184 3.16 -14.63 6.33
CA VAL A 184 1.80 -14.68 5.80
C VAL A 184 0.86 -14.20 6.90
N GLY A 185 -0.06 -13.29 6.56
CA GLY A 185 -0.99 -12.75 7.55
C GLY A 185 -2.07 -13.75 7.99
N ALA A 186 -2.70 -14.45 7.05
CA ALA A 186 -3.70 -15.46 7.35
C ALA A 186 -3.76 -16.52 6.23
N ILE A 187 -3.96 -17.79 6.62
CA ILE A 187 -4.14 -18.92 5.69
C ILE A 187 -5.38 -19.69 6.12
N HIS A 188 -6.21 -20.07 5.16
CA HIS A 188 -7.31 -20.99 5.40
C HIS A 188 -6.83 -22.42 5.11
N VAL A 189 -6.65 -23.22 6.17
CA VAL A 189 -6.17 -24.60 6.08
C VAL A 189 -7.22 -25.57 6.59
N LYS A 190 -7.17 -26.80 6.07
CA LYS A 190 -7.89 -27.94 6.63
C LYS A 190 -6.85 -28.84 7.28
N VAL A 191 -7.01 -29.11 8.58
CA VAL A 191 -6.17 -30.07 9.29
C VAL A 191 -6.48 -31.46 8.72
N VAL A 192 -5.45 -32.12 8.19
CA VAL A 192 -5.55 -33.47 7.62
C VAL A 192 -5.13 -34.50 8.65
N GLU A 193 -4.05 -34.21 9.37
CA GLU A 193 -3.44 -35.09 10.35
C GLU A 193 -2.87 -34.24 11.49
N VAL A 194 -2.87 -34.78 12.70
CA VAL A 194 -2.29 -34.17 13.90
C VAL A 194 -1.27 -35.15 14.44
N TYR A 195 -0.01 -34.71 14.53
CA TYR A 195 1.09 -35.52 15.04
C TYR A 195 1.29 -35.29 16.54
N GLU A 196 1.86 -36.29 17.22
CA GLU A 196 2.29 -36.14 18.61
C GLU A 196 3.45 -35.12 18.70
N PRO A 197 3.54 -34.34 19.78
CA PRO A 197 4.63 -33.38 19.93
C PRO A 197 5.97 -34.11 20.03
N GLU A 198 6.89 -33.75 19.14
CA GLU A 198 8.29 -34.21 19.18
C GLU A 198 9.12 -33.26 20.06
N CYS A 199 9.98 -33.82 20.91
CA CYS A 199 10.98 -33.05 21.64
C CYS A 199 12.19 -32.84 20.75
N CYS A 200 12.44 -31.61 20.31
CA CYS A 200 13.66 -31.25 19.61
C CYS A 200 14.70 -30.69 20.59
N GLU A 201 15.92 -31.24 20.58
CA GLU A 201 17.07 -30.70 21.34
C GLU A 201 18.00 -29.90 20.41
N ASP A 202 18.31 -28.66 20.81
CA ASP A 202 19.24 -27.79 20.10
C ASP A 202 20.68 -28.09 20.57
N PHE A 203 21.52 -28.63 19.68
CA PHE A 203 22.93 -28.87 19.99
C PHE A 203 23.80 -27.66 19.57
N GLU A 204 24.92 -27.44 20.26
CA GLU A 204 25.86 -26.34 19.96
C GLU A 204 26.40 -26.37 18.52
N ASP A 205 26.40 -27.55 17.89
CA ASP A 205 26.81 -27.75 16.49
C ASP A 205 25.77 -27.29 15.45
N GLY A 206 24.59 -26.80 15.89
CA GLY A 206 23.52 -26.32 15.01
C GLY A 206 22.64 -27.41 14.40
N HIS A 207 22.76 -28.64 14.91
CA HIS A 207 21.89 -29.75 14.58
C HIS A 207 20.70 -29.82 15.54
N PHE A 208 19.55 -30.22 15.00
CA PHE A 208 18.33 -30.51 15.74
C PHE A 208 18.10 -32.03 15.68
N ILE A 209 17.91 -32.67 16.84
CA ILE A 209 17.48 -34.07 16.97
C ILE A 209 16.09 -34.08 17.59
#